data_AF-A0A2E1VS44-F1
#
_entry.id   AF-A0A2E1VS44-F1
#
_cell.length_a   1.000
_cell.length_b   1.000
_cell.length_c   1.000
_cell.angle_alpha   90.00
_cell.angle_beta   90.00
_cell.angle_gamma   90.00
#
_symmetry.space_group_name_H-M   'P 1'
#
loop_
_entity.id
_entity.type
_entity.pdbx_description
1 polymer ?
#
loop_
_entity_poly.entity_id
_entity_poly.type
_entity_poly.pdbx_seq_one_letter_code
_entity_poly.pdbx_strand_id
1 'polypeptide(L)'
;MHLPRRLFLPFLAAASLSFAAGCGNHEATPISPDFAGRLAAAEAISSTTEADEALVAIAIDAGKEGYADVARKAIRAISSQTVADSAAAEAAVALARSGDAMQATELADLISSSVMRDTTLSKIATRGD
;
A
#
# COMPACT_ATOMS: atom_id res chain seq x y z
N MET A 1 -8.17 -65.95 44.32
CA MET A 1 -6.73 -66.16 44.57
C MET A 1 -5.94 -65.02 43.94
N HIS A 2 -5.13 -64.33 44.75
CA HIS A 2 -3.95 -63.50 44.43
C HIS A 2 -4.07 -62.23 43.54
N LEU A 3 -3.97 -61.08 44.21
CA LEU A 3 -3.35 -59.83 43.70
C LEU A 3 -1.79 -59.99 43.71
N PRO A 4 -0.98 -59.20 42.95
CA PRO A 4 -0.60 -57.87 43.46
C PRO A 4 -0.28 -56.75 42.46
N ARG A 5 -0.38 -55.53 43.01
CA ARG A 5 0.06 -54.20 42.55
C ARG A 5 1.47 -54.14 41.92
N ARG A 6 1.62 -53.34 40.86
CA ARG A 6 2.76 -52.42 40.62
C ARG A 6 2.21 -51.16 39.90
N LEU A 7 2.17 -49.95 40.46
CA LEU A 7 3.23 -49.04 40.97
C LEU A 7 3.69 -48.05 39.85
N PHE A 8 3.46 -46.75 40.09
CA PHE A 8 4.13 -45.54 39.52
C PHE A 8 3.83 -45.20 38.04
N LEU A 9 3.62 -43.96 37.58
CA LEU A 9 3.48 -42.60 38.13
C LEU A 9 2.95 -41.73 36.95
N PRO A 10 2.21 -40.62 37.18
CA PRO A 10 1.75 -39.72 36.11
C PRO A 10 2.79 -38.61 35.87
N PHE A 11 3.19 -38.30 34.63
CA PHE A 11 3.84 -37.01 34.32
C PHE A 11 4.03 -36.87 32.79
N LEU A 12 3.34 -35.91 32.16
CA LEU A 12 3.92 -34.83 31.34
C LEU A 12 2.85 -34.19 30.47
N ALA A 13 2.36 -33.06 30.96
CA ALA A 13 1.68 -32.05 30.17
C ALA A 13 2.61 -31.57 29.03
N ALA A 14 2.12 -31.65 27.79
CA ALA A 14 2.62 -30.84 26.70
C ALA A 14 1.49 -29.89 26.31
N ALA A 15 1.48 -28.72 26.96
CA ALA A 15 0.72 -27.57 26.52
C ALA A 15 1.32 -27.09 25.19
N SER A 16 0.68 -27.43 24.07
CA SER A 16 0.98 -26.83 22.78
C SER A 16 0.40 -25.41 22.77
N LEU A 17 1.25 -24.43 23.13
CA LEU A 17 1.05 -23.03 22.78
C LEU A 17 1.01 -22.94 21.25
N SER A 18 -0.18 -22.83 20.67
CA SER A 18 -0.33 -22.45 19.27
C SER A 18 0.11 -20.99 19.13
N PHE A 19 1.28 -20.82 18.55
CA PHE A 19 1.91 -19.58 18.19
C PHE A 19 1.01 -18.80 17.23
N ALA A 20 0.56 -17.62 17.64
CA ALA A 20 -0.06 -16.66 16.74
C ALA A 20 1.02 -16.11 15.81
N ALA A 21 1.06 -16.62 14.57
CA ALA A 21 1.76 -15.99 13.46
C ALA A 21 0.71 -15.34 12.56
N GLY A 22 0.34 -14.12 12.89
CA GLY A 22 -0.30 -13.21 11.94
C GLY A 22 0.73 -12.82 10.89
N CYS A 23 0.70 -13.47 9.74
CA CYS A 23 1.30 -12.97 8.52
C CYS A 23 0.14 -12.43 7.68
N GLY A 24 -0.04 -11.11 7.72
CA GLY A 24 -0.82 -10.43 6.70
C GLY A 24 -0.12 -10.69 5.37
N ASN A 25 -0.68 -11.59 4.57
CA ASN A 25 -0.30 -11.75 3.18
C ASN A 25 -0.70 -10.43 2.49
N HIS A 26 0.22 -9.47 2.43
CA HIS A 26 0.18 -8.45 1.41
C HIS A 26 0.46 -9.19 0.10
N GLU A 27 -0.58 -9.80 -0.47
CA GLU A 27 -0.53 -10.22 -1.86
C GLU A 27 -0.21 -8.96 -2.66
N ALA A 28 0.95 -8.96 -3.33
CA ALA A 28 1.30 -7.90 -4.27
C ALA A 28 0.13 -7.77 -5.24
N THR A 29 -0.59 -6.65 -5.18
CA THR A 29 -1.80 -6.48 -5.96
C THR A 29 -1.38 -6.58 -7.42
N PRO A 30 -1.90 -7.55 -8.20
CA PRO A 30 -1.49 -7.69 -9.58
C PRO A 30 -1.79 -6.39 -10.32
N ILE A 31 -0.77 -5.81 -10.94
CA ILE A 31 -0.92 -4.60 -11.76
C ILE A 31 -1.93 -4.94 -12.86
N SER A 32 -3.00 -4.16 -12.95
CA SER A 32 -3.96 -4.30 -14.06
C SER A 32 -3.22 -4.17 -15.41
N PRO A 33 -3.50 -5.05 -16.39
CA PRO A 33 -2.92 -4.95 -17.72
C PRO A 33 -3.09 -3.56 -18.37
N ASP A 34 -4.16 -2.83 -18.02
CA ASP A 34 -4.38 -1.45 -18.48
C ASP A 34 -3.29 -0.49 -17.97
N PHE A 35 -3.02 -0.50 -16.66
CA PHE A 35 -2.00 0.36 -16.06
C PHE A 35 -0.58 0.02 -16.51
N ALA A 36 -0.27 -1.26 -16.74
CA ALA A 36 1.03 -1.68 -17.27
C ALA A 36 1.30 -1.05 -18.65
N GLY A 37 0.30 -1.10 -19.55
CA GLY A 37 0.39 -0.49 -20.87
C GLY A 37 0.52 1.04 -20.81
N ARG A 38 -0.26 1.69 -19.93
CA ARG A 38 -0.22 3.15 -19.74
C ARG A 38 1.12 3.62 -19.18
N LEU A 39 1.69 2.91 -18.21
CA LEU A 39 3.01 3.22 -17.65
C LEU A 39 4.10 3.11 -18.72
N ALA A 40 4.11 2.02 -19.49
CA ALA A 40 5.08 1.84 -20.57
C ALA A 40 4.96 2.94 -21.64
N ALA A 41 3.73 3.35 -21.96
CA ALA A 41 3.48 4.47 -22.88
C ALA A 41 4.02 5.79 -22.31
N ALA A 42 3.76 6.09 -21.03
CA ALA A 42 4.26 7.30 -20.38
C ALA A 42 5.80 7.34 -20.30
N GLU A 43 6.43 6.21 -19.97
CA GLU A 43 7.89 6.05 -19.95
C GLU A 43 8.53 6.22 -21.34
N ALA A 44 7.78 6.02 -22.41
CA ALA A 44 8.24 6.19 -23.80
C ALA A 44 8.07 7.62 -24.35
N ILE A 45 7.38 8.51 -23.63
CA ILE A 45 7.20 9.91 -24.04
C ILE A 45 8.55 10.64 -23.95
N SER A 46 8.94 11.34 -25.01
CA SER A 46 10.21 12.07 -25.06
C SER A 46 10.18 13.42 -24.36
N SER A 47 9.01 14.06 -24.30
CA SER A 47 8.79 15.31 -23.58
C SER A 47 8.63 15.02 -22.09
N THR A 48 9.53 15.52 -21.26
CA THR A 48 9.48 15.30 -19.79
C THR A 48 8.19 15.85 -19.18
N THR A 49 7.70 16.99 -19.68
CA THR A 49 6.44 17.58 -19.19
C THR A 49 5.24 16.70 -19.52
N GLU A 50 5.16 16.22 -20.76
CA GLU A 50 4.05 15.33 -21.18
C GLU A 50 4.13 13.97 -20.48
N ALA A 51 5.34 13.45 -20.25
CA ALA A 51 5.56 12.25 -19.47
C ALA A 51 5.07 12.42 -18.02
N ASP A 52 5.46 13.52 -17.37
CA ASP A 52 5.01 13.84 -16.01
C ASP A 52 3.48 13.98 -15.93
N GLU A 53 2.85 14.67 -16.89
CA GLU A 53 1.39 14.79 -16.97
C GLU A 53 0.69 13.42 -17.11
N ALA A 54 1.22 12.54 -17.96
CA ALA A 54 0.70 11.18 -18.11
C ALA A 54 0.86 10.35 -16.84
N LEU A 55 2.00 10.48 -16.15
CA LEU A 55 2.27 9.78 -14.89
C LEU A 55 1.38 10.28 -13.75
N VAL A 56 1.09 11.59 -13.68
CA VAL A 56 0.10 12.16 -12.75
C VAL A 56 -1.26 11.51 -12.95
N ALA A 57 -1.74 11.44 -14.19
CA ALA A 57 -3.03 10.83 -14.50
C ALA A 57 -3.09 9.35 -14.10
N ILE A 58 -2.02 8.59 -14.39
CA ILE A 58 -1.90 7.19 -13.96
C ILE A 58 -1.93 7.07 -12.44
N ALA A 59 -1.19 7.91 -11.72
CA ALA A 59 -1.14 7.86 -10.26
C ALA A 59 -2.51 8.07 -9.62
N ILE A 60 -3.24 9.07 -10.11
CA ILE A 60 -4.57 9.42 -9.60
C ILE A 60 -5.58 8.30 -9.92
N ASP A 61 -5.61 7.79 -11.15
CA ASP A 61 -6.53 6.73 -11.54
C ASP A 61 -6.25 5.43 -10.79
N ALA A 62 -4.98 5.06 -10.64
CA ALA A 62 -4.57 3.93 -9.82
C ALA A 62 -5.01 4.10 -8.36
N GLY A 63 -4.89 5.31 -7.80
CA GLY A 63 -5.41 5.62 -6.46
C GLY A 63 -6.92 5.41 -6.34
N LYS A 64 -7.71 5.92 -7.31
CA LYS A 64 -9.18 5.74 -7.35
C LYS A 64 -9.57 4.27 -7.43
N GLU A 65 -8.81 3.46 -8.16
CA GLU A 65 -9.08 2.04 -8.37
C GLU A 65 -8.46 1.12 -7.29
N GLY A 66 -7.71 1.67 -6.33
CA GLY A 66 -7.11 0.89 -5.24
C GLY A 66 -5.74 0.27 -5.55
N TYR A 67 -5.14 0.56 -6.71
CA TYR A 67 -3.83 0.03 -7.10
C TYR A 67 -2.68 0.90 -6.56
N ALA A 68 -2.44 0.85 -5.26
CA ALA A 68 -1.44 1.70 -4.60
C ALA A 68 -0.02 1.51 -5.16
N ASP A 69 0.38 0.29 -5.51
CA ASP A 69 1.70 0.00 -6.08
C ASP A 69 1.90 0.67 -7.45
N VAL A 70 0.85 0.69 -8.28
CA VAL A 70 0.85 1.40 -9.56
C VAL A 70 0.97 2.90 -9.32
N ALA A 71 0.17 3.45 -8.39
CA ALA A 71 0.22 4.85 -8.04
C ALA A 71 1.63 5.26 -7.56
N ARG A 72 2.21 4.46 -6.66
CA ARG A 72 3.57 4.64 -6.16
C ARG A 72 4.61 4.61 -7.27
N LYS A 73 4.52 3.66 -8.21
CA LYS A 73 5.44 3.57 -9.34
C LYS A 73 5.34 4.82 -10.21
N ALA A 74 4.11 5.25 -10.53
CA ALA A 74 3.89 6.45 -11.34
C ALA A 74 4.44 7.71 -10.66
N ILE A 75 4.13 7.92 -9.37
CA ILE A 75 4.62 9.06 -8.58
C ILE A 75 6.15 9.13 -8.58
N ARG A 76 6.82 7.99 -8.38
CA ARG A 76 8.29 7.93 -8.35
C ARG A 76 8.95 8.13 -9.71
N ALA A 77 8.21 7.93 -10.80
CA ALA A 77 8.70 8.15 -12.15
C ALA A 77 8.56 9.61 -12.60
N ILE A 78 7.75 10.42 -11.91
CA ILE A 78 7.60 11.86 -12.20
C ILE A 78 8.93 12.57 -11.95
N SER A 79 9.38 13.35 -12.93
CA SER A 79 10.67 14.04 -12.89
C SER A 79 10.67 15.26 -11.98
N SER A 80 9.56 16.01 -11.95
CA SER A 80 9.41 17.21 -11.13
C SER A 80 8.91 16.87 -9.73
N GLN A 81 9.71 17.18 -8.69
CA GLN A 81 9.32 16.92 -7.30
C GLN A 81 8.01 17.61 -6.91
N THR A 82 7.77 18.84 -7.36
CA THR A 82 6.52 19.55 -7.08
C THR A 82 5.32 18.85 -7.71
N VAL A 83 5.48 18.32 -8.92
CA VAL A 83 4.43 17.57 -9.61
C VAL A 83 4.20 16.22 -8.93
N ALA A 84 5.29 15.55 -8.51
CA ALA A 84 5.23 14.29 -7.77
C ALA A 84 4.51 14.45 -6.41
N ASP A 85 4.81 15.53 -5.69
CA ASP A 85 4.15 15.88 -4.42
C ASP A 85 2.64 16.09 -4.63
N SER A 86 2.24 16.85 -5.66
CA SER A 86 0.82 17.05 -6.01
C SER A 86 0.14 15.74 -6.40
N ALA A 87 0.77 14.93 -7.25
CA ALA A 87 0.24 13.63 -7.66
C ALA A 87 0.06 12.68 -6.47
N ALA A 88 1.05 12.64 -5.57
CA ALA A 88 0.99 11.84 -4.35
C ALA A 88 -0.15 12.28 -3.42
N ALA A 89 -0.35 13.59 -3.25
CA ALA A 89 -1.45 14.11 -2.45
C ALA A 89 -2.82 13.69 -3.01
N GLU A 90 -3.02 13.85 -4.32
CA GLU A 90 -4.29 13.49 -4.98
C GLU A 90 -4.53 11.98 -5.00
N ALA A 91 -3.53 11.19 -5.38
CA ALA A 91 -3.62 9.73 -5.40
C ALA A 91 -3.86 9.15 -4.00
N ALA A 92 -3.20 9.70 -2.96
CA ALA A 92 -3.40 9.28 -1.57
C ALA A 92 -4.83 9.56 -1.10
N VAL A 93 -5.38 10.74 -1.37
CA VAL A 93 -6.78 11.04 -1.02
C VAL A 93 -7.75 10.15 -1.79
N ALA A 94 -7.52 9.91 -3.08
CA ALA A 94 -8.34 9.00 -3.88
C ALA A 94 -8.31 7.56 -3.34
N LEU A 95 -7.14 7.07 -2.95
CA LEU A 95 -6.94 5.75 -2.36
C LEU A 95 -7.57 5.60 -0.97
N ALA A 96 -7.52 6.64 -0.15
CA ALA A 96 -8.23 6.66 1.12
C ALA A 96 -9.75 6.58 0.92
N ARG A 97 -10.27 7.23 -0.12
CA ARG A 97 -11.69 7.19 -0.50
C ARG A 97 -12.13 5.83 -1.04
N SER A 98 -11.24 5.05 -1.66
CA SER A 98 -11.52 3.67 -2.07
C SER A 98 -11.47 2.67 -0.91
N GLY A 99 -11.07 3.12 0.28
CA GLY A 99 -11.12 2.36 1.53
C GLY A 99 -9.77 1.94 2.08
N ASP A 100 -8.66 2.25 1.40
CA ASP A 100 -7.32 1.86 1.81
C ASP A 100 -6.52 3.01 2.44
N ALA A 101 -6.90 3.37 3.67
CA ALA A 101 -6.26 4.46 4.41
C ALA A 101 -4.78 4.19 4.76
N MET A 102 -4.39 2.91 4.87
CA MET A 102 -3.01 2.52 5.18
C MET A 102 -2.12 2.78 3.97
N GLN A 103 -2.46 2.23 2.80
CA GLN A 103 -1.69 2.46 1.58
C GLN A 103 -1.77 3.94 1.15
N ALA A 104 -2.87 4.64 1.41
CA ALA A 104 -2.97 6.08 1.21
C ALA A 104 -1.97 6.87 2.06
N THR A 105 -1.78 6.49 3.32
CA THR A 105 -0.79 7.13 4.22
C THR A 105 0.61 6.92 3.67
N GLU A 106 0.93 5.73 3.18
CA GLU A 106 2.23 5.46 2.55
C GLU A 106 2.48 6.24 1.26
N LEU A 107 1.42 6.56 0.49
CA LEU A 107 1.53 7.46 -0.65
C LEU A 107 1.75 8.92 -0.19
N ALA A 108 1.07 9.36 0.87
CA ALA A 108 1.28 10.69 1.44
C ALA A 108 2.72 10.87 1.98
N ASP A 109 3.36 9.81 2.48
CA ASP A 109 4.76 9.84 2.91
C ASP A 109 5.76 10.09 1.78
N LEU A 110 5.35 9.94 0.51
CA LEU A 110 6.17 10.31 -0.65
C LEU A 110 6.26 11.83 -0.85
N ILE A 111 5.35 12.59 -0.25
CA ILE A 111 5.29 14.05 -0.38
C ILE A 111 6.45 14.68 0.39
N SER A 112 7.29 15.41 -0.33
CA SER A 112 8.47 16.08 0.23
C SER A 112 8.09 17.30 1.10
N SER A 113 7.11 18.10 0.65
CA SER A 113 6.58 19.24 1.39
C SER A 113 5.85 18.79 2.65
N SER A 114 6.37 19.14 3.83
CA SER A 114 5.75 18.79 5.11
C SER A 114 4.34 19.37 5.26
N VAL A 115 4.12 20.62 4.82
CA VAL A 115 2.80 21.25 4.87
C VAL A 115 1.78 20.50 4.01
N MET A 116 2.18 20.11 2.79
CA MET A 116 1.30 19.36 1.89
C MET A 116 1.05 17.95 2.43
N ARG A 117 2.09 17.27 2.93
CA ARG A 117 1.98 15.95 3.54
C ARG A 117 1.02 15.97 4.72
N ASP A 118 1.19 16.89 5.66
CA ASP A 118 0.33 16.99 6.85
C ASP A 118 -1.11 17.34 6.47
N THR A 119 -1.31 18.17 5.45
CA THR A 119 -2.64 18.47 4.91
C THR A 119 -3.29 17.23 4.30
N THR A 120 -2.55 16.45 3.52
CA THR A 120 -3.01 15.18 2.93
C THR A 120 -3.33 14.15 4.01
N LEU A 121 -2.46 13.97 5.00
CA LEU A 121 -2.68 13.06 6.13
C LEU A 121 -3.92 13.45 6.93
N SER A 122 -4.15 14.75 7.15
CA SER A 122 -5.37 15.26 7.79
C SER A 122 -6.63 14.89 6.99
N LYS A 123 -6.59 15.01 5.66
CA LYS A 123 -7.69 14.55 4.80
C LYS A 123 -7.90 13.05 4.92
N ILE A 124 -6.84 12.23 4.85
CA ILE A 124 -6.97 10.77 5.01
C ILE A 124 -7.60 10.41 6.36
N ALA A 125 -7.14 11.02 7.45
CA ALA A 125 -7.63 10.76 8.80
C ALA A 125 -9.09 11.14 9.01
N THR A 126 -9.60 12.13 8.27
CA THR A 126 -10.97 12.63 8.37
C THR A 126 -11.90 12.12 7.26
N ARG A 127 -11.41 11.24 6.36
CA ARG A 127 -12.07 10.84 5.10
C ARG A 127 -12.33 12.00 4.13
N GLY A 128 -11.52 13.05 4.23
CA GLY A 128 -11.73 14.41 3.76
C GLY A 128 -12.29 14.59 2.34
N ASP A 129 -13.25 15.51 2.29
CA ASP A 129 -13.84 16.16 1.11
C ASP A 129 -12.97 17.33 0.65
#